data_AF-A0A8J4PQ98-F1
#
_entry.id   AF-A0A8J4PQ98-F1
#
_cell.length_a   1.000
_cell.length_b   1.000
_cell.length_c   1.000
_cell.angle_alpha   90.00
_cell.angle_beta   90.00
_cell.angle_gamma   90.00
#
_symmetry.space_group_name_H-M   'P 1'
#
loop_
_entity.id
_entity.type
_entity.pdbx_description
1 polymer ?
#
loop_
_entity_poly.entity_id
_entity_poly.type
_entity_poly.pdbx_seq_one_letter_code
_entity_poly.pdbx_strand_id
1 'polypeptide(L)'
;GNSYLVTPIVVYVPPDGNNCGLLVQQTIVAQWVNSEIFPFTQVAVTYQNTGTKTITGVSFAMDKVDQYWNVDKVNNRYQLPSWNPTIAAGQYYSFGYIIQSNTVGTLTPTVTCP
;
A
#
# COMPACT_ATOMS: atom_id res chain seq x y z
N GLY A 1 16.48 3.31 21.22
CA GLY A 1 16.00 4.64 20.78
C GLY A 1 15.11 4.40 19.60
N ASN A 2 13.81 4.65 19.72
CA ASN A 2 12.85 4.33 18.67
C ASN A 2 12.86 5.47 17.65
N SER A 3 13.69 5.33 16.63
CA SER A 3 13.73 6.24 15.50
C SER A 3 12.50 5.97 14.63
N TYR A 4 11.42 6.72 14.83
CA TYR A 4 10.29 6.73 13.91
C TYR A 4 10.72 7.45 12.63
N LEU A 5 11.18 6.70 11.64
CA LEU A 5 11.41 7.22 10.30
C LEU A 5 10.04 7.38 9.61
N VAL A 6 9.44 8.56 9.79
CA VAL A 6 8.22 8.96 9.08
C VAL A 6 8.51 8.90 7.58
N THR A 7 7.89 7.95 6.90
CA THR A 7 8.02 7.69 5.46
C THR A 7 6.91 8.45 4.71
N PRO A 8 7.10 8.75 3.42
CA PRO A 8 6.38 9.81 2.73
C PRO A 8 4.90 9.48 2.52
N ILE A 9 4.07 10.51 2.68
CA ILE A 9 2.68 10.50 2.27
C ILE A 9 2.66 10.60 0.74
N VAL A 10 2.03 9.63 0.08
CA VAL A 10 1.87 9.65 -1.38
C VAL A 10 0.40 9.97 -1.67
N VAL A 11 0.15 11.22 -2.05
CA VAL A 11 -1.18 11.64 -2.50
C VAL A 11 -1.31 11.31 -3.97
N TYR A 12 -2.08 10.27 -4.31
CA TYR A 12 -2.51 10.04 -5.68
C TYR A 12 -3.89 10.69 -5.89
N VAL A 13 -3.94 11.72 -6.73
CA VAL A 13 -5.19 12.31 -7.22
C VAL A 13 -5.41 11.81 -8.64
N PRO A 14 -6.51 11.10 -8.94
CA PRO A 14 -6.80 10.64 -10.28
C PRO A 14 -6.91 11.81 -11.27
N PRO A 15 -6.56 11.59 -12.54
CA PRO A 15 -6.61 12.61 -13.60
C PRO A 15 -8.04 13.06 -13.98
N ASP A 16 -9.07 12.33 -13.55
CA ASP A 16 -10.45 12.43 -14.04
C ASP A 16 -11.43 13.18 -13.10
N GLY A 17 -10.90 13.91 -12.12
CA GLY A 17 -11.69 14.87 -11.34
C GLY A 17 -12.61 14.22 -10.32
N ASN A 18 -12.13 14.12 -9.07
CA ASN A 18 -12.88 13.90 -7.82
C ASN A 18 -13.70 12.60 -7.64
N ASN A 19 -13.88 11.75 -8.66
CA ASN A 19 -14.73 10.56 -8.49
C ASN A 19 -14.00 9.37 -7.82
N CYS A 20 -12.72 9.15 -8.09
CA CYS A 20 -11.95 7.97 -7.64
C CYS A 20 -10.71 8.29 -6.78
N GLY A 21 -10.79 9.26 -5.88
CA GLY A 21 -9.64 9.67 -5.06
C GLY A 21 -9.10 8.54 -4.17
N LEU A 22 -7.79 8.26 -4.24
CA LEU A 22 -7.12 7.32 -3.34
C LEU A 22 -5.87 7.94 -2.73
N LEU A 23 -5.92 8.23 -1.43
CA LEU A 23 -4.74 8.59 -0.65
C LEU A 23 -4.01 7.33 -0.20
N VAL A 24 -2.69 7.29 -0.40
CA VAL A 24 -1.82 6.19 0.01
C VAL A 24 -0.85 6.67 1.09
N GLN A 25 -0.92 6.06 2.27
CA GLN A 25 -0.02 6.35 3.37
C GLN A 25 0.82 5.10 3.68
N GLN A 26 2.15 5.21 3.49
CA GLN A 26 3.10 4.16 3.83
C GLN A 26 3.87 4.56 5.10
N THR A 27 3.88 3.68 6.11
CA THR A 27 4.61 3.89 7.36
C THR A 27 5.58 2.75 7.59
N ILE A 28 6.88 3.04 7.71
CA ILE A 28 7.86 2.07 8.20
C ILE A 28 7.55 1.76 9.66
N VAL A 29 7.25 0.49 9.93
CA VAL A 29 6.93 -0.01 11.27
C VAL A 29 8.21 -0.47 11.98
N ALA A 30 9.05 -1.22 11.26
CA ALA A 30 10.28 -1.78 11.79
C ALA A 30 11.30 -2.00 10.68
N GLN A 31 12.58 -1.97 11.05
CA GLN A 31 13.69 -2.37 10.19
C GLN A 31 14.65 -3.24 10.98
N TRP A 32 15.18 -4.28 10.35
CA TRP A 32 16.16 -5.19 10.97
C TRP A 32 17.10 -5.76 9.91
N VAL A 33 18.19 -6.37 10.37
CA VAL A 33 19.09 -7.17 9.53
C VAL A 33 18.99 -8.60 10.05
N ASN A 34 18.79 -9.57 9.16
CA ASN A 34 18.85 -10.98 9.55
C ASN A 34 20.30 -11.49 9.55
N SER A 35 20.52 -12.74 9.97
CA SER A 35 21.84 -13.37 10.03
C SER A 35 22.59 -13.44 8.68
N GLU A 36 21.95 -13.07 7.56
CA GLU A 36 22.44 -13.21 6.18
C GLU A 36 22.58 -11.87 5.43
N ILE A 37 22.69 -10.74 6.15
CA ILE A 37 23.20 -9.43 5.67
C ILE A 37 22.18 -8.54 4.90
N PHE A 38 21.00 -9.02 4.52
CA PHE A 38 20.01 -8.16 3.86
C PHE A 38 19.18 -7.36 4.88
N PRO A 39 19.05 -6.03 4.72
CA PRO A 39 18.12 -5.26 5.53
C PRO A 39 16.68 -5.61 5.14
N PHE A 40 15.82 -5.75 6.14
CA PHE A 40 14.39 -5.94 5.99
C PHE A 40 13.68 -4.69 6.49
N THR A 41 12.63 -4.30 5.79
CA THR A 41 11.74 -3.20 6.19
C THR A 41 10.31 -3.69 6.20
N GLN A 42 9.66 -3.59 7.36
CA GLN A 42 8.24 -3.81 7.52
C GLN A 42 7.49 -2.50 7.32
N VAL A 43 6.47 -2.52 6.48
CA VAL A 43 5.66 -1.35 6.13
C VAL A 43 4.19 -1.64 6.39
N ALA A 44 3.52 -0.71 7.06
CA ALA A 44 2.08 -0.64 7.12
C ALA A 44 1.59 0.37 6.08
N VAL A 45 0.56 0.00 5.32
CA VAL A 45 -0.04 0.85 4.30
C VAL A 45 -1.51 1.07 4.62
N THR A 46 -1.95 2.32 4.46
CA THR A 46 -3.37 2.68 4.50
C THR A 46 -3.77 3.30 3.17
N TYR A 47 -4.81 2.75 2.58
CA TYR A 47 -5.52 3.27 1.43
C TYR A 47 -6.78 3.95 1.92
N GLN A 48 -6.90 5.25 1.72
CA GLN A 48 -8.12 6.01 2.06
C GLN A 48 -8.80 6.46 0.77
N ASN A 49 -10.07 6.10 0.61
CA ASN A 49 -10.88 6.61 -0.47
C ASN A 49 -11.31 8.04 -0.15
N THR A 50 -10.65 9.00 -0.81
CA THR A 50 -10.94 10.44 -0.70
C THR A 50 -11.88 10.93 -1.81
N GLY A 51 -12.26 10.04 -2.73
CA GLY A 51 -13.25 10.29 -3.76
C GLY A 51 -14.69 10.17 -3.27
N THR A 52 -15.62 10.41 -4.18
CA THR A 52 -17.06 10.31 -3.94
C THR A 52 -17.65 8.96 -4.33
N LYS A 53 -16.95 8.14 -5.13
CA LYS A 53 -17.39 6.79 -5.52
C LYS A 53 -16.66 5.71 -4.74
N THR A 54 -17.32 4.57 -4.56
CA THR A 54 -16.68 3.35 -4.04
C THR A 54 -15.59 2.89 -4.99
N ILE A 55 -14.37 2.68 -4.47
CA ILE A 55 -13.30 2.03 -5.20
C ILE A 55 -13.61 0.54 -5.27
N THR A 56 -13.60 -0.03 -6.47
CA THR A 56 -13.88 -1.45 -6.74
C THR A 56 -12.65 -2.22 -7.18
N GLY A 57 -11.51 -1.55 -7.30
CA GLY A 57 -10.24 -2.18 -7.63
C GLY A 57 -9.08 -1.26 -7.29
N VAL A 58 -8.06 -1.84 -6.66
CA VAL A 58 -6.73 -1.24 -6.49
C VAL A 58 -5.72 -2.28 -6.95
N SER A 59 -4.79 -1.90 -7.80
CA SER A 59 -3.74 -2.80 -8.30
C SER A 59 -2.39 -2.11 -8.37
N PHE A 60 -1.37 -2.70 -7.77
CA PHE A 60 -0.02 -2.11 -7.69
C PHE A 60 1.07 -3.18 -7.80
N ALA A 61 2.30 -2.76 -8.07
CA ALA A 61 3.48 -3.62 -8.12
C ALA A 61 4.42 -3.32 -6.96
N MET A 62 5.10 -4.36 -6.47
CA MET A 62 6.17 -4.25 -5.48
C MET A 62 7.24 -5.30 -5.81
N ASP A 63 8.50 -4.91 -5.66
CA ASP A 63 9.66 -5.78 -5.87
C ASP A 63 10.22 -6.26 -4.53
N LYS A 64 10.86 -7.43 -4.55
CA LYS A 64 11.58 -8.02 -3.39
C LYS A 64 10.73 -8.16 -2.11
N VAL A 65 9.45 -8.48 -2.27
CA VAL A 65 8.54 -8.75 -1.15
C VAL A 65 8.86 -10.10 -0.54
N ASP A 66 9.17 -10.10 0.76
CA ASP A 66 9.40 -11.28 1.58
C ASP A 66 8.07 -11.86 2.07
N GLN A 67 7.24 -11.00 2.68
CA GLN A 67 5.94 -11.35 3.24
C GLN A 67 4.93 -10.23 3.00
N TYR A 68 3.65 -10.58 2.98
CA TYR A 68 2.53 -9.65 2.88
C TYR A 68 1.29 -10.22 3.57
N TRP A 69 0.38 -9.35 4.00
CA TRP A 69 -0.90 -9.74 4.59
C TRP A 69 -1.98 -8.74 4.20
N ASN A 70 -3.25 -9.16 4.27
CA ASN A 70 -4.42 -8.34 3.95
C ASN A 70 -4.42 -7.78 2.51
N VAL A 71 -3.71 -8.40 1.58
CA VAL A 71 -3.79 -8.14 0.14
C VAL A 71 -3.62 -9.45 -0.60
N ASP A 72 -4.25 -9.56 -1.76
CA ASP A 72 -4.09 -10.72 -2.64
C ASP A 72 -3.01 -10.43 -3.67
N LYS A 73 -2.24 -11.46 -4.03
CA LYS A 73 -1.32 -11.43 -5.16
C LYS A 73 -1.92 -12.21 -6.32
N VAL A 74 -2.20 -11.53 -7.42
CA VAL A 74 -2.67 -12.14 -8.67
C VAL A 74 -1.64 -11.86 -9.75
N ASN A 75 -1.02 -12.93 -10.27
CA ASN A 75 0.16 -12.85 -11.12
C ASN A 75 1.29 -12.05 -10.41
N ASN A 76 1.75 -10.96 -11.02
CA ASN A 76 2.83 -10.09 -10.51
C ASN A 76 2.30 -8.77 -9.91
N ARG A 77 1.02 -8.70 -9.56
CA ARG A 77 0.42 -7.50 -8.97
C ARG A 77 -0.30 -7.83 -7.67
N TYR A 78 -0.31 -6.85 -6.78
CA TYR A 78 -1.02 -6.88 -5.51
C TYR A 78 -2.32 -6.11 -5.65
N GLN A 79 -3.37 -6.60 -5.00
CA GLN A 79 -4.70 -6.02 -5.06
C GLN A 79 -5.45 -6.17 -3.73
N LEU A 80 -6.57 -5.47 -3.62
CA LEU A 80 -7.51 -5.70 -2.51
C LEU A 80 -7.89 -7.19 -2.46
N PRO A 81 -8.03 -7.76 -1.25
CA PRO A 81 -8.31 -9.17 -1.14
C PRO A 81 -9.73 -9.48 -1.58
N SER A 82 -9.93 -10.69 -2.11
CA SER A 82 -11.21 -11.20 -2.59
C SER A 82 -12.35 -11.12 -1.57
N TRP A 83 -12.04 -11.21 -0.27
CA TRP A 83 -13.02 -11.08 0.82
C TRP A 83 -13.38 -9.63 1.18
N ASN A 84 -12.60 -8.65 0.75
CA ASN A 84 -12.91 -7.23 0.88
C ASN A 84 -12.45 -6.45 -0.37
N PRO A 85 -13.16 -6.61 -1.50
CA PRO A 85 -12.70 -6.13 -2.79
C PRO A 85 -12.97 -4.64 -3.04
N THR A 86 -13.51 -3.91 -2.05
CA THR A 86 -13.93 -2.51 -2.24
C THR A 86 -13.49 -1.60 -1.08
N ILE A 87 -13.43 -0.30 -1.36
CA ILE A 87 -13.28 0.75 -0.34
C ILE A 87 -14.37 1.79 -0.62
N ALA A 88 -15.38 1.87 0.24
CA ALA A 88 -16.45 2.86 0.11
C ALA A 88 -15.90 4.29 0.27
N ALA A 89 -16.63 5.29 -0.24
CA ALA A 89 -16.25 6.70 -0.12
C ALA A 89 -16.04 7.09 1.36
N GLY A 90 -14.93 7.77 1.65
CA GLY A 90 -14.53 8.16 3.00
C GLY A 90 -14.02 7.03 3.90
N GLN A 91 -14.08 5.76 3.45
CA GLN A 91 -13.53 4.63 4.17
C GLN A 91 -12.06 4.41 3.83
N TYR A 92 -11.42 3.56 4.64
CA TYR A 92 -10.03 3.16 4.44
C TYR A 92 -9.88 1.64 4.52
N TYR A 93 -8.75 1.18 3.98
CA TYR A 93 -8.33 -0.21 4.07
C TYR A 93 -6.82 -0.25 4.35
N SER A 94 -6.41 -1.17 5.22
CA SER A 94 -5.01 -1.27 5.65
C SER A 94 -4.46 -2.67 5.41
N PHE A 95 -3.21 -2.70 4.95
CA PHE A 95 -2.45 -3.91 4.73
C PHE A 95 -0.99 -3.68 5.12
N GLY A 96 -0.18 -4.72 5.02
CA GLY A 96 1.25 -4.55 5.23
C GLY A 96 2.08 -5.59 4.50
N TYR A 97 3.37 -5.28 4.46
CA TYR A 97 4.36 -6.11 3.78
C TYR A 97 5.74 -5.94 4.41
N ILE A 98 6.61 -6.89 4.09
CA ILE A 98 8.04 -6.87 4.40
C ILE A 98 8.80 -6.94 3.08
N ILE A 99 9.78 -6.05 2.89
CA ILE A 99 10.70 -6.07 1.75
C ILE A 99 12.15 -6.27 2.20
N GLN A 100 12.94 -6.92 1.36
CA GLN A 100 14.40 -7.02 1.50
C GLN A 100 15.08 -5.73 1.00
N SER A 101 14.92 -4.65 1.76
CA SER A 101 15.53 -3.34 1.52
C SER A 101 15.57 -2.53 2.83
N ASN A 102 16.45 -1.53 2.91
CA ASN A 102 16.43 -0.48 3.94
C ASN A 102 15.64 0.76 3.52
N THR A 103 15.16 0.80 2.28
CA THR A 103 14.35 1.88 1.72
C THR A 103 13.06 1.33 1.13
N VAL A 104 12.02 2.16 1.15
CA VAL A 104 10.70 1.84 0.63
C VAL A 104 10.44 2.71 -0.60
N GLY A 105 10.07 2.08 -1.71
CA GLY A 105 9.62 2.79 -2.90
C GLY A 105 8.20 3.33 -2.75
N THR A 106 7.89 4.38 -3.50
CA THR A 106 6.53 4.91 -3.63
C THR A 106 5.62 3.89 -4.32
N LEU A 107 4.49 3.56 -3.69
CA LEU A 107 3.45 2.79 -4.36
C LEU A 107 2.68 3.65 -5.36
N THR A 108 2.55 3.17 -6.59
CA THR A 108 1.78 3.80 -7.67
C THR A 108 0.59 2.91 -8.06
N PRO A 109 -0.49 2.91 -7.27
CA PRO A 109 -1.65 2.07 -7.57
C PRO A 109 -2.41 2.56 -8.80
N THR A 110 -2.91 1.61 -9.57
CA THR A 110 -4.03 1.82 -10.49
C THR A 110 -5.32 1.63 -9.71
N VAL A 111 -6.26 2.56 -9.86
CA VAL A 111 -7.53 2.58 -9.12
C VAL A 111 -8.70 2.48 -10.11
N THR A 112 -9.75 1.76 -9.74
CA THR A 112 -10.98 1.62 -10.53
C THR A 112 -12.19 1.90 -9.64
N CYS A 113 -13.17 2.62 -10.16
CA CYS A 113 -14.51 2.74 -9.59
C CYS A 113 -15.58 2.52 -10.67
N PRO A 114 -16.86 2.40 -10.29
CA PRO A 114 -17.99 2.30 -11.22
C PRO A 114 -18.17 3.53 -12.11
#